data_AF-A0A4Q0P2K5-F1
#
_entry.id   AF-A0A4Q0P2K5-F1
#
_cell.length_a   1.000
_cell.length_b   1.000
_cell.length_c   1.000
_cell.angle_alpha   90.00
_cell.angle_beta   90.00
_cell.angle_gamma   90.00
#
_symmetry.space_group_name_H-M   'P 1'
#
loop_
_entity.id
_entity.type
_entity.pdbx_description
1 polymer ?
#
loop_
_entity_poly.entity_id
_entity_poly.type
_entity_poly.pdbx_seq_one_letter_code
_entity_poly.pdbx_strand_id
1 'polypeptide(L)'
;MKDLSVYSDAQVHGFKEKRVMQHNAITSGRYDFSACQLDILFMLLASLSQNELNYRVTAKDIELITGRTWNYGQLRKATEEIGSRMFEIDIKQDNGKMIYEQLWLFQKVRYIEGQGAFEVMISEPAKPYFFELKNSFTSIQLKSVMGCSSKYAKRLYTLACQWRSVGRQIYEIYELKRMLGLIDKKGNEQYRQIGQFKKDVLDLAKQQINANTDIKFDYKLHKKGRSYKVIEIFVDLSANLQMEIDFKKPIAEQKDIKYIMSYGLTEKQATQIAEKEKIKDFKVLIEQLNQKVRQGELKVDNSRGYIVGVYKKKGIIE
;
A
#
# COMPACT_ATOMS: atom_id res chain seq x y z
N MET A 1 10.49 -24.97 -18.81
CA MET A 1 9.78 -23.87 -18.13
C MET A 1 8.87 -24.51 -17.10
N LYS A 2 9.07 -24.28 -15.80
CA LYS A 2 8.17 -24.81 -14.77
C LYS A 2 6.77 -24.26 -15.04
N ASP A 3 5.77 -25.13 -15.04
CA ASP A 3 4.38 -24.72 -15.11
C ASP A 3 4.06 -23.91 -13.84
N LEU A 4 3.99 -22.60 -13.99
CA LEU A 4 3.83 -21.62 -12.91
C LEU A 4 2.36 -21.19 -12.82
N SER A 5 1.42 -22.13 -12.89
CA SER A 5 0.12 -21.91 -12.26
C SER A 5 0.33 -21.96 -10.74
N VAL A 6 0.72 -20.82 -10.15
CA VAL A 6 1.19 -20.77 -8.76
C VAL A 6 0.04 -20.95 -7.75
N TYR A 7 -1.22 -21.08 -8.15
CA TYR A 7 -2.35 -20.92 -7.23
C TYR A 7 -3.41 -22.02 -7.36
N SER A 8 -3.42 -22.91 -6.36
CA SER A 8 -4.51 -23.83 -6.01
C SER A 8 -5.52 -23.14 -5.09
N ASP A 9 -6.76 -23.63 -5.01
CA ASP A 9 -7.82 -23.11 -4.13
C ASP A 9 -7.39 -23.00 -2.64
N ALA A 10 -6.42 -23.81 -2.20
CA ALA A 10 -5.87 -23.75 -0.85
C ALA A 10 -5.00 -22.51 -0.58
N GLN A 11 -4.31 -21.96 -1.60
CA GLN A 11 -3.47 -20.75 -1.46
C GLN A 11 -4.33 -19.48 -1.39
N VAL A 12 -5.56 -19.54 -1.86
CA VAL A 12 -6.55 -18.45 -1.95
C VAL A 12 -7.02 -17.98 -0.57
N HIS A 13 -7.20 -18.92 0.37
CA HIS A 13 -7.46 -18.55 1.76
C HIS A 13 -6.29 -17.79 2.38
N GLY A 14 -5.05 -18.15 2.03
CA GLY A 14 -3.85 -17.42 2.45
C GLY A 14 -3.82 -15.97 1.96
N PHE A 15 -4.43 -15.66 0.82
CA PHE A 15 -4.47 -14.29 0.26
C PHE A 15 -5.44 -13.34 0.97
N LYS A 16 -6.46 -13.85 1.65
CA LYS A 16 -7.44 -12.99 2.35
C LYS A 16 -6.82 -12.22 3.51
N GLU A 17 -5.86 -12.82 4.21
CA GLU A 17 -5.15 -12.22 5.33
C GLU A 17 -3.73 -11.74 4.96
N LYS A 18 -3.31 -11.96 3.71
CA LYS A 18 -1.97 -11.62 3.25
C LYS A 18 -1.71 -10.13 3.34
N ARG A 19 -0.65 -9.79 4.08
CA ARG A 19 -0.07 -8.45 4.09
C ARG A 19 1.04 -8.37 3.06
N VAL A 20 1.01 -7.34 2.22
CA VAL A 20 2.05 -7.05 1.25
C VAL A 20 2.84 -5.83 1.70
N MET A 21 4.13 -5.83 1.41
CA MET A 21 5.05 -4.76 1.78
C MET A 21 5.43 -4.01 0.51
N GLN A 22 5.20 -2.71 0.51
CA GLN A 22 5.49 -1.83 -0.61
C GLN A 22 6.52 -0.80 -0.18
N HIS A 23 7.61 -0.62 -0.91
CA HIS A 23 8.60 0.41 -0.59
C HIS A 23 7.95 1.80 -0.58
N ASN A 24 8.27 2.64 0.40
CA ASN A 24 7.63 3.96 0.56
C ASN A 24 7.86 4.89 -0.65
N ALA A 25 8.97 4.72 -1.35
CA ALA A 25 9.21 5.41 -2.62
C ALA A 25 8.18 5.05 -3.70
N ILE A 26 7.72 3.79 -3.78
CA ILE A 26 6.63 3.40 -4.68
C ILE A 26 5.28 3.89 -4.11
N THR A 27 5.09 3.88 -2.79
CA THR A 27 3.85 4.38 -2.18
C THR A 27 3.66 5.88 -2.47
N SER A 28 4.70 6.68 -2.23
CA SER A 28 4.68 8.13 -2.39
C SER A 28 5.08 8.63 -3.79
N GLY A 29 5.64 7.76 -4.64
CA GLY A 29 6.09 8.11 -5.98
C GLY A 29 4.97 8.60 -6.89
N ARG A 30 5.34 9.33 -7.95
CA ARG A 30 4.41 9.90 -8.93
C ARG A 30 4.27 8.96 -10.12
N TYR A 31 3.04 8.51 -10.39
CA TYR A 31 2.71 7.66 -11.53
C TYR A 31 1.20 7.64 -11.76
N ASP A 32 0.80 7.41 -13.01
CA ASP A 32 -0.59 7.28 -13.42
C ASP A 32 -0.89 5.83 -13.85
N PHE A 33 -1.04 4.96 -12.86
CA PHE A 33 -1.49 3.59 -13.08
C PHE A 33 -3.02 3.53 -13.00
N SER A 34 -3.63 2.84 -13.96
CA SER A 34 -5.03 2.43 -13.88
C SER A 34 -5.28 1.47 -12.71
N ALA A 35 -6.54 1.30 -12.32
CA ALA A 35 -6.90 0.36 -11.25
C ALA A 35 -6.43 -1.07 -11.56
N CYS A 36 -6.57 -1.47 -12.84
CA CYS A 36 -6.11 -2.74 -13.38
C CYS A 36 -4.58 -2.91 -13.24
N GLN A 37 -3.79 -1.88 -13.52
CA GLN A 37 -2.34 -1.93 -13.38
C GLN A 37 -1.89 -1.96 -11.92
N LEU A 38 -2.64 -1.29 -11.03
CA LEU A 38 -2.41 -1.38 -9.60
C LEU A 38 -2.69 -2.79 -9.07
N ASP A 39 -3.76 -3.44 -9.55
CA ASP A 39 -4.05 -4.85 -9.20
C ASP A 39 -2.91 -5.77 -9.61
N ILE A 40 -2.37 -5.58 -10.82
CA ILE A 40 -1.17 -6.28 -11.29
C ILE A 40 0.02 -6.05 -10.33
N LEU A 41 0.29 -4.80 -9.96
CA LEU A 41 1.38 -4.45 -9.06
C LEU A 41 1.21 -5.08 -7.67
N PHE A 42 0.01 -5.06 -7.10
CA PHE A 42 -0.25 -5.64 -5.78
C PHE A 42 -0.17 -7.16 -5.78
N MET A 43 -0.62 -7.82 -6.85
CA MET A 43 -0.42 -9.25 -7.03
C MET A 43 1.05 -9.61 -7.16
N LEU A 44 1.81 -8.84 -7.93
CA LEU A 44 3.26 -9.02 -8.01
C LEU A 44 3.92 -8.89 -6.63
N LEU A 45 3.61 -7.83 -5.88
CA LEU A 45 4.12 -7.62 -4.53
C LEU A 45 3.77 -8.79 -3.59
N ALA A 46 2.59 -9.38 -3.76
CA ALA A 46 2.19 -10.56 -3.01
C ALA A 46 3.00 -11.81 -3.41
N SER A 47 3.44 -11.91 -4.65
CA SER A 47 4.09 -13.09 -5.19
C SER A 47 5.62 -13.06 -5.13
N LEU A 48 6.22 -11.97 -4.64
CA LEU A 48 7.66 -11.83 -4.55
C LEU A 48 8.30 -12.97 -3.76
N SER A 49 9.40 -13.49 -4.32
CA SER A 49 10.30 -14.42 -3.67
C SER A 49 11.73 -13.94 -3.83
N GLN A 50 12.59 -14.28 -2.87
CA GLN A 50 13.97 -13.83 -2.88
C GLN A 50 14.69 -14.31 -4.14
N ASN A 51 15.45 -13.42 -4.79
CA ASN A 51 16.26 -13.65 -5.99
C ASN A 51 15.48 -13.99 -7.28
N GLU A 52 14.15 -13.87 -7.31
CA GLU A 52 13.35 -14.05 -8.53
C GLU A 52 12.97 -12.70 -9.15
N LEU A 53 13.05 -12.59 -10.47
CA LEU A 53 12.71 -11.36 -11.22
C LEU A 53 11.58 -11.57 -12.22
N ASN A 54 11.28 -12.82 -12.55
CA ASN A 54 10.25 -13.18 -13.50
C ASN A 54 9.05 -13.71 -12.74
N TYR A 55 7.92 -13.05 -12.90
CA TYR A 55 6.70 -13.40 -12.21
C TYR A 55 5.56 -13.57 -13.18
N ARG A 56 4.74 -14.58 -12.92
CA ARG A 56 3.51 -14.85 -13.66
C ARG A 56 2.34 -14.59 -12.74
N VAL A 57 1.36 -13.83 -13.23
CA VAL A 57 0.11 -13.54 -12.53
C VAL A 57 -1.03 -13.83 -13.49
N THR A 58 -2.12 -14.42 -12.98
CA THR A 58 -3.29 -14.72 -13.80
C THR A 58 -4.48 -13.84 -13.43
N ALA A 59 -5.34 -13.57 -14.41
CA ALA A 59 -6.60 -12.89 -14.19
C ALA A 59 -7.45 -13.62 -13.15
N LYS A 60 -7.49 -14.95 -13.23
CA LYS A 60 -8.25 -15.81 -12.30
C LYS A 60 -7.89 -15.58 -10.85
N ASP A 61 -6.61 -15.39 -10.53
CA ASP A 61 -6.16 -15.11 -9.16
C ASP A 61 -6.75 -13.80 -8.64
N ILE A 62 -6.79 -12.78 -9.51
CA ILE A 62 -7.37 -11.48 -9.19
C ILE A 62 -8.89 -11.56 -9.06
N GLU A 63 -9.56 -12.25 -9.98
CA GLU A 63 -11.01 -12.48 -9.96
C GLU A 63 -11.41 -13.18 -8.65
N LEU A 64 -10.64 -14.16 -8.23
CA LEU A 64 -10.90 -14.94 -7.03
C LEU A 64 -10.72 -14.13 -5.73
N ILE A 65 -9.75 -13.22 -5.68
CA ILE A 65 -9.57 -12.32 -4.53
C ILE A 65 -10.64 -11.22 -4.51
N THR A 66 -11.01 -10.70 -5.67
CA THR A 66 -11.88 -9.51 -5.78
C THR A 66 -13.37 -9.82 -5.95
N GLY A 67 -13.71 -11.05 -6.35
CA GLY A 67 -15.05 -11.44 -6.78
C GLY A 67 -15.51 -10.79 -8.09
N ARG A 68 -14.62 -10.08 -8.80
CA ARG A 68 -14.94 -9.38 -10.06
C ARG A 68 -14.60 -10.27 -11.24
N THR A 69 -15.36 -10.16 -12.32
CA THR A 69 -14.98 -10.71 -13.62
C THR A 69 -14.13 -9.71 -14.38
N TRP A 70 -13.01 -10.15 -14.92
CA TRP A 70 -12.08 -9.31 -15.64
C TRP A 70 -12.34 -9.30 -17.13
N ASN A 71 -12.25 -8.11 -17.73
CA ASN A 71 -12.28 -7.98 -19.17
C ASN A 71 -10.87 -8.22 -19.73
N TYR A 72 -10.67 -9.31 -20.48
CA TYR A 72 -9.37 -9.66 -21.06
C TYR A 72 -8.81 -8.59 -22.00
N GLY A 73 -9.66 -7.82 -22.69
CA GLY A 73 -9.24 -6.67 -23.48
C GLY A 73 -8.67 -5.54 -22.62
N GLN A 74 -9.32 -5.25 -21.48
CA GLN A 74 -8.80 -4.28 -20.50
C GLN A 74 -7.47 -4.76 -19.90
N LEU A 75 -7.34 -6.06 -19.61
CA LEU A 75 -6.11 -6.65 -19.08
C LEU A 75 -4.96 -6.53 -20.09
N ARG A 76 -5.19 -6.89 -21.37
CA ARG A 76 -4.18 -6.74 -22.43
C ARG A 76 -3.72 -5.29 -22.55
N LYS A 77 -4.66 -4.33 -22.62
CA LYS A 77 -4.31 -2.90 -22.68
C LYS A 77 -3.54 -2.44 -21.44
N ALA A 78 -3.94 -2.89 -20.26
CA ALA A 78 -3.21 -2.57 -19.03
C ALA A 78 -1.77 -3.11 -19.04
N THR A 79 -1.55 -4.34 -19.54
CA THR A 79 -0.21 -4.93 -19.66
C THR A 79 0.67 -4.23 -20.69
N GLU A 80 0.08 -3.75 -21.79
CA GLU A 80 0.80 -2.92 -22.78
C GLU A 80 1.24 -1.60 -22.15
N GLU A 81 0.32 -0.92 -21.46
CA GLU A 81 0.62 0.36 -20.86
C GLU A 81 1.58 0.23 -19.66
N ILE A 82 1.45 -0.80 -18.81
CA ILE A 82 2.19 -0.87 -17.53
C ILE A 82 3.70 -0.89 -17.70
N GLY A 83 4.19 -1.51 -18.79
CA GLY A 83 5.63 -1.56 -19.09
C GLY A 83 6.22 -0.22 -19.53
N SER A 84 5.40 0.68 -20.06
CA SER A 84 5.85 1.99 -20.57
C SER A 84 5.71 3.13 -19.55
N ARG A 85 4.99 2.89 -18.45
CA ARG A 85 4.69 3.91 -17.43
C ARG A 85 5.91 4.13 -16.52
N MET A 86 6.48 5.33 -16.63
CA MET A 86 7.54 5.81 -15.77
C MET A 86 6.99 6.17 -14.38
N PHE A 87 7.73 5.77 -13.34
CA PHE A 87 7.61 6.25 -11.96
C PHE A 87 8.64 7.35 -11.74
N GLU A 88 8.24 8.41 -11.06
CA GLU A 88 9.17 9.43 -10.59
C GLU A 88 9.23 9.42 -9.06
N ILE A 89 10.44 9.33 -8.53
CA ILE A 89 10.75 9.29 -7.11
C ILE A 89 11.51 10.56 -6.74
N ASP A 90 11.02 11.24 -5.73
CA ASP A 90 11.65 12.43 -5.18
C ASP A 90 12.67 12.05 -4.11
N ILE A 91 13.94 12.35 -4.38
CA ILE A 91 15.05 12.10 -3.47
C ILE A 91 15.62 13.43 -3.00
N LYS A 92 15.45 13.74 -1.72
CA LYS A 92 16.03 14.93 -1.09
C LYS A 92 17.45 14.63 -0.64
N GLN A 93 18.41 15.38 -1.16
CA GLN A 93 19.82 15.29 -0.76
C GLN A 93 20.09 16.08 0.53
N ASP A 94 21.19 15.75 1.20
CA ASP A 94 21.63 16.42 2.43
C ASP A 94 21.92 17.92 2.22
N ASN A 95 22.35 18.29 1.02
CA ASN A 95 22.57 19.68 0.61
C ASN A 95 21.26 20.45 0.29
N GLY A 96 20.09 19.82 0.49
CA GLY A 96 18.78 20.41 0.24
C GLY A 96 18.30 20.35 -1.21
N LYS A 97 19.12 19.89 -2.17
CA LYS A 97 18.71 19.72 -3.57
C LYS A 97 17.81 18.50 -3.75
N MET A 98 16.89 18.60 -4.70
CA MET A 98 16.02 17.50 -5.10
C MET A 98 16.61 16.79 -6.33
N ILE A 99 16.68 15.47 -6.26
CA ILE A 99 16.85 14.58 -7.41
C ILE A 99 15.48 14.00 -7.75
N TYR A 100 15.13 14.03 -9.03
CA TYR A 100 13.94 13.37 -9.56
C TYR A 100 14.39 12.11 -10.30
N GLU A 101 14.33 10.97 -9.62
CA GLU A 101 14.72 9.70 -10.21
C GLU A 101 13.55 9.11 -11.02
N GLN A 102 13.81 8.83 -12.30
CA GLN A 102 12.82 8.27 -13.22
C GLN A 102 13.10 6.78 -13.44
N LEU A 103 12.13 5.96 -13.08
CA LEU A 103 12.25 4.51 -12.99
C LEU A 103 11.14 3.82 -13.76
N TRP A 104 11.46 2.74 -14.47
CA TRP A 104 10.48 1.81 -15.02
C TRP A 104 10.53 0.52 -14.22
N LEU A 105 9.40 0.10 -13.65
CA LEU A 105 9.38 -1.09 -12.78
C LEU A 105 9.63 -2.39 -13.55
N PHE A 106 9.26 -2.42 -14.83
CA PHE A 106 9.27 -3.63 -15.63
C PHE A 106 10.15 -3.47 -16.86
N GLN A 107 11.09 -4.39 -17.04
CA GLN A 107 11.91 -4.48 -18.24
C GLN A 107 11.16 -5.19 -19.38
N LYS A 108 10.27 -6.11 -19.04
CA LYS A 108 9.45 -6.84 -20.02
C LYS A 108 8.09 -7.19 -19.42
N VAL A 109 7.05 -7.05 -20.23
CA VAL A 109 5.69 -7.51 -19.92
C VAL A 109 5.21 -8.35 -21.11
N ARG A 110 4.67 -9.54 -20.84
CA ARG A 110 4.07 -10.40 -21.87
C ARG A 110 2.65 -10.75 -21.46
N TYR A 111 1.71 -10.55 -22.36
CA TYR A 111 0.37 -11.10 -22.21
C TYR A 111 0.30 -12.44 -22.93
N ILE A 112 -0.22 -13.47 -22.25
CA ILE A 112 -0.40 -14.81 -22.80
C ILE A 112 -1.87 -14.97 -23.17
N GLU A 113 -2.16 -14.81 -24.46
CA GLU A 113 -3.50 -14.96 -25.00
C GLU A 113 -4.06 -16.37 -24.76
N GLY A 114 -5.37 -16.48 -24.55
CA GLY A 114 -6.05 -17.74 -24.21
C GLY A 114 -5.85 -18.24 -22.77
N GLN A 115 -4.79 -17.83 -22.09
CA GLN A 115 -4.52 -18.24 -20.69
C GLN A 115 -4.96 -17.19 -19.67
N GLY A 116 -5.23 -15.96 -20.10
CA GLY A 116 -5.58 -14.86 -19.19
C GLY A 116 -4.44 -14.56 -18.21
N ALA A 117 -3.20 -14.84 -18.61
CA ALA A 117 -2.02 -14.70 -17.77
C ALA A 117 -1.07 -13.66 -18.35
N PHE A 118 -0.27 -13.05 -17.48
CA PHE A 118 0.80 -12.19 -17.92
C PHE A 118 2.08 -12.48 -17.15
N GLU A 119 3.20 -12.28 -17.83
CA GLU A 119 4.55 -12.41 -17.27
C GLU A 119 5.19 -11.03 -17.19
N VAL A 120 5.70 -10.68 -16.02
CA VAL A 120 6.50 -9.47 -15.82
C VAL A 120 7.93 -9.84 -15.45
N MET A 121 8.88 -9.08 -16.00
CA MET A 121 10.27 -9.09 -15.59
C MET A 121 10.55 -7.76 -14.88
N ILE A 122 10.85 -7.81 -13.59
CA ILE A 122 11.27 -6.64 -12.81
C ILE A 122 12.57 -6.10 -13.40
N SER A 123 12.67 -4.79 -13.59
CA SER A 123 13.88 -4.16 -14.12
C SER A 123 15.00 -4.16 -13.08
N GLU A 124 16.26 -4.20 -13.54
CA GLU A 124 17.44 -4.15 -12.66
C GLU A 124 17.39 -2.94 -11.70
N PRO A 125 17.10 -1.71 -12.15
CA PRO A 125 17.05 -0.55 -11.26
C PRO A 125 15.87 -0.57 -10.28
N ALA A 126 14.82 -1.36 -10.56
CA ALA A 126 13.65 -1.46 -9.68
C ALA A 126 13.85 -2.46 -8.53
N LYS A 127 14.84 -3.37 -8.60
CA LYS A 127 15.08 -4.40 -7.58
C LYS A 127 15.12 -3.87 -6.14
N PRO A 128 15.83 -2.77 -5.82
CA PRO A 128 15.88 -2.28 -4.44
C PRO A 128 14.49 -1.95 -3.90
N TYR A 129 13.60 -1.43 -4.74
CA TYR A 129 12.25 -1.05 -4.38
C TYR A 129 11.28 -2.23 -4.19
N PHE A 130 11.66 -3.43 -4.66
CA PHE A 130 10.87 -4.66 -4.44
C PHE A 130 11.45 -5.54 -3.32
N PHE A 131 12.78 -5.63 -3.19
CA PHE A 131 13.43 -6.60 -2.30
C PHE A 131 14.12 -5.98 -1.08
N GLU A 132 14.54 -4.71 -1.14
CA GLU A 132 15.33 -4.07 -0.07
C GLU A 132 14.47 -3.24 0.89
N LEU A 133 13.41 -3.87 1.42
CA LEU A 133 12.40 -3.23 2.26
C LEU A 133 12.83 -3.06 3.73
N LYS A 134 14.13 -2.98 4.05
CA LYS A 134 14.60 -3.13 5.44
C LYS A 134 14.00 -2.10 6.40
N ASN A 135 13.97 -0.82 6.01
CA ASN A 135 13.61 0.29 6.91
C ASN A 135 12.60 1.30 6.32
N SER A 136 12.11 1.12 5.09
CA SER A 136 11.19 2.10 4.48
C SER A 136 10.13 1.44 3.60
N PHE A 137 9.06 0.96 4.24
CA PHE A 137 7.95 0.36 3.53
C PHE A 137 6.61 0.65 4.21
N THR A 138 5.57 0.52 3.40
CA THR A 138 4.17 0.55 3.80
C THR A 138 3.65 -0.88 3.82
N SER A 139 3.09 -1.29 4.95
CA SER A 139 2.37 -2.56 5.06
C SER A 139 0.90 -2.35 4.73
N ILE A 140 0.37 -3.13 3.79
CA ILE A 140 -1.04 -3.07 3.37
C ILE A 140 -1.66 -4.47 3.31
N GLN A 141 -2.98 -4.58 3.53
CA GLN A 141 -3.69 -5.84 3.35
C GLN A 141 -4.09 -6.01 1.89
N LEU A 142 -3.72 -7.14 1.27
CA LEU A 142 -3.99 -7.38 -0.14
C LEU A 142 -5.48 -7.34 -0.44
N LYS A 143 -6.30 -8.08 0.32
CA LYS A 143 -7.77 -8.09 0.15
C LYS A 143 -8.36 -6.68 0.22
N SER A 144 -7.91 -5.84 1.16
CA SER A 144 -8.36 -4.46 1.32
C SER A 144 -8.12 -3.62 0.07
N VAL A 145 -6.87 -3.61 -0.43
CA VAL A 145 -6.53 -2.80 -1.60
C VAL A 145 -7.18 -3.33 -2.88
N MET A 146 -7.26 -4.65 -3.02
CA MET A 146 -7.91 -5.31 -4.17
C MET A 146 -9.43 -5.07 -4.17
N GLY A 147 -10.05 -5.02 -2.99
CA GLY A 147 -11.47 -4.70 -2.78
C GLY A 147 -11.88 -3.29 -3.22
N CYS A 148 -10.93 -2.35 -3.30
CA CYS A 148 -11.17 -1.04 -3.92
C CYS A 148 -11.20 -1.17 -5.45
N SER A 149 -12.14 -0.51 -6.14
CA SER A 149 -12.25 -0.55 -7.62
C SER A 149 -11.64 0.68 -8.28
N SER A 150 -11.61 1.81 -7.58
CA SER A 150 -11.03 3.04 -8.07
C SER A 150 -9.52 3.06 -7.90
N LYS A 151 -8.78 3.52 -8.92
CA LYS A 151 -7.33 3.78 -8.79
C LYS A 151 -7.04 4.78 -7.66
N TYR A 152 -7.93 5.75 -7.46
CA TYR A 152 -7.80 6.76 -6.40
C TYR A 152 -7.97 6.14 -5.03
N ALA A 153 -8.96 5.26 -4.85
CA ALA A 153 -9.17 4.53 -3.60
C ALA A 153 -7.95 3.67 -3.26
N LYS A 154 -7.42 2.93 -4.24
CA LYS A 154 -6.20 2.13 -4.07
C LYS A 154 -4.99 2.98 -3.65
N ARG A 155 -4.73 4.08 -4.35
CA ARG A 155 -3.59 4.98 -4.05
C ARG A 155 -3.74 5.69 -2.70
N LEU A 156 -4.92 6.22 -2.39
CA LEU A 156 -5.17 6.88 -1.11
C LEU A 156 -5.16 5.90 0.05
N TYR A 157 -5.60 4.66 -0.13
CA TYR A 157 -5.44 3.60 0.86
C TYR A 157 -3.97 3.31 1.15
N THR A 158 -3.12 3.15 0.12
CA THR A 158 -1.69 2.91 0.34
C THR A 158 -1.01 4.10 1.03
N LEU A 159 -1.35 5.33 0.62
CA LEU A 159 -0.83 6.54 1.28
C LEU A 159 -1.29 6.62 2.74
N ALA A 160 -2.57 6.35 3.02
CA ALA A 160 -3.10 6.32 4.37
C ALA A 160 -2.40 5.27 5.24
N CYS A 161 -2.16 4.07 4.70
CA CYS A 161 -1.46 3.01 5.40
C CYS A 161 -0.03 3.40 5.80
N GLN A 162 0.66 4.23 5.00
CA GLN A 162 2.01 4.74 5.32
C GLN A 162 2.00 5.60 6.59
N TRP A 163 0.91 6.31 6.85
CA TRP A 163 0.74 7.23 7.99
C TRP A 163 -0.14 6.66 9.10
N ARG A 164 -0.48 5.37 9.03
CA ARG A 164 -1.38 4.70 9.98
C ARG A 164 -0.88 4.77 11.42
N SER A 165 0.44 4.76 11.64
CA SER A 165 0.99 4.94 12.97
C SER A 165 0.59 6.30 13.52
N VAL A 166 0.98 7.37 12.81
CA VAL A 166 0.74 8.78 13.19
C VAL A 166 -0.76 9.12 13.29
N GLY A 167 -1.58 8.45 12.48
CA GLY A 167 -3.03 8.61 12.38
C GLY A 167 -3.48 9.76 11.50
N ARG A 168 -2.54 10.56 10.96
CA ARG A 168 -2.84 11.66 10.05
C ARG A 168 -1.65 12.06 9.20
N GLN A 169 -1.92 12.74 8.10
CA GLN A 169 -0.90 13.40 7.30
C GLN A 169 -1.44 14.63 6.56
N ILE A 170 -0.58 15.62 6.36
CA ILE A 170 -0.90 16.84 5.63
C ILE A 170 -0.19 16.85 4.28
N TYR A 171 -0.93 17.21 3.22
CA TYR A 171 -0.40 17.43 1.89
C TYR A 171 -0.84 18.79 1.35
N GLU A 172 0.01 19.41 0.54
CA GLU A 172 -0.49 20.38 -0.43
C GLU A 172 -1.34 19.66 -1.47
N ILE A 173 -2.49 20.22 -1.81
CA ILE A 173 -3.44 19.59 -2.75
C ILE A 173 -2.79 19.36 -4.12
N TYR A 174 -1.94 20.28 -4.55
CA TYR A 174 -1.19 20.17 -5.80
C TYR A 174 -0.24 18.98 -5.78
N GLU A 175 0.55 18.82 -4.72
CA GLU A 175 1.46 17.67 -4.58
C GLU A 175 0.71 16.34 -4.47
N LEU A 176 -0.41 16.29 -3.73
CA LEU A 176 -1.23 15.09 -3.70
C LEU A 176 -1.75 14.72 -5.10
N LYS A 177 -2.20 15.71 -5.89
CA LYS A 177 -2.60 15.48 -7.28
C LYS A 177 -1.45 14.94 -8.13
N ARG A 178 -0.22 15.43 -7.96
CA ARG A 178 0.97 14.90 -8.65
C ARG A 178 1.24 13.46 -8.27
N MET A 179 1.21 13.13 -6.97
CA MET A 179 1.38 11.76 -6.48
C MET A 179 0.32 10.82 -7.07
N LEU A 180 -0.92 11.28 -7.20
CA LEU A 180 -2.03 10.52 -7.78
C LEU A 180 -2.03 10.45 -9.32
N GLY A 181 -1.03 11.04 -9.99
CA GLY A 181 -0.94 11.05 -11.46
C GLY A 181 -1.99 11.93 -12.14
N LEU A 182 -2.54 12.92 -11.41
CA LEU A 182 -3.63 13.80 -11.87
C LEU A 182 -3.14 15.06 -12.59
N ILE A 183 -1.84 15.19 -12.75
CA ILE A 183 -1.17 16.27 -13.47
C ILE A 183 -0.31 15.61 -14.53
N ASP A 184 -0.61 15.89 -15.79
CA ASP A 184 0.16 15.34 -16.91
C ASP A 184 1.56 15.98 -17.00
N LYS A 185 2.41 15.45 -17.88
CA LYS A 185 3.77 15.96 -18.10
C LYS A 185 3.82 17.43 -18.58
N LYS A 186 2.71 17.96 -19.11
CA LYS A 186 2.57 19.34 -19.58
C LYS A 186 2.01 20.26 -18.48
N GLY A 187 1.72 19.74 -17.29
CA GLY A 187 1.16 20.51 -16.17
C GLY A 187 -0.36 20.63 -16.20
N ASN A 188 -1.08 19.90 -17.07
CA ASN A 188 -2.53 19.95 -17.11
C ASN A 188 -3.13 19.10 -15.98
N GLU A 189 -3.90 19.75 -15.11
CA GLU A 189 -4.65 19.05 -14.06
C GLU A 189 -5.98 18.49 -14.58
N GLN A 190 -6.25 17.20 -14.32
CA GLN A 190 -7.50 16.51 -14.67
C GLN A 190 -8.71 16.99 -13.83
N TYR A 191 -8.45 17.53 -12.62
CA TYR A 191 -9.48 17.98 -11.67
C TYR A 191 -9.17 19.38 -11.13
N ARG A 192 -9.11 20.37 -12.02
CA ARG A 192 -8.77 21.77 -11.66
C ARG A 192 -9.68 22.33 -10.58
N GLN A 193 -10.99 22.07 -10.69
CA GLN A 193 -11.97 22.54 -9.71
C GLN A 193 -11.95 21.65 -8.46
N ILE A 194 -11.87 22.28 -7.29
CA ILE A 194 -11.81 21.55 -6.00
C ILE A 194 -13.05 20.68 -5.77
N GLY A 195 -14.24 21.12 -6.22
CA GLY A 195 -15.47 20.34 -6.10
C GLY A 195 -15.40 19.02 -6.88
N GLN A 196 -14.76 19.03 -8.05
CA GLN A 196 -14.57 17.83 -8.86
C GLN A 196 -13.54 16.88 -8.24
N PHE A 197 -12.41 17.43 -7.77
CA PHE A 197 -11.42 16.64 -7.02
C PHE A 197 -12.04 16.00 -5.77
N LYS A 198 -12.88 16.76 -5.06
CA LYS A 198 -13.61 16.26 -3.89
C LYS A 198 -14.52 15.09 -4.24
N LYS A 199 -15.40 15.26 -5.23
CA LYS A 199 -16.40 14.26 -5.62
C LYS A 199 -15.76 13.01 -6.24
N ASP A 200 -14.90 13.20 -7.25
CA ASP A 200 -14.46 12.11 -8.14
C ASP A 200 -13.21 11.39 -7.62
N VAL A 201 -12.48 12.00 -6.67
CA VAL A 201 -11.25 11.42 -6.08
C VAL A 201 -11.43 11.15 -4.60
N LEU A 202 -11.67 12.19 -3.79
CA LEU A 202 -11.62 12.09 -2.33
C LEU A 202 -12.83 11.35 -1.73
N ASP A 203 -14.04 11.75 -2.09
CA ASP A 203 -15.28 11.16 -1.59
C ASP A 203 -15.45 9.72 -2.10
N LEU A 204 -15.13 9.48 -3.38
CA LEU A 204 -15.07 8.13 -3.96
C LEU A 204 -14.08 7.23 -3.21
N ALA A 205 -12.87 7.71 -2.93
CA ALA A 205 -11.87 6.96 -2.17
C ALA A 205 -12.34 6.72 -0.73
N LYS A 206 -12.85 7.74 -0.04
CA LYS A 206 -13.38 7.62 1.32
C LYS A 206 -14.45 6.55 1.42
N GLN A 207 -15.42 6.56 0.50
CA GLN A 207 -16.49 5.56 0.47
C GLN A 207 -15.93 4.15 0.29
N GLN A 208 -15.06 3.93 -0.71
CA GLN A 208 -14.51 2.60 -0.99
C GLN A 208 -13.58 2.09 0.11
N ILE A 209 -12.72 2.94 0.66
CA ILE A 209 -11.78 2.57 1.72
C ILE A 209 -12.56 2.16 2.98
N ASN A 210 -13.54 2.99 3.39
CA ASN A 210 -14.32 2.74 4.60
C ASN A 210 -15.24 1.52 4.53
N ALA A 211 -15.61 1.10 3.31
CA ALA A 211 -16.43 -0.08 3.05
C ALA A 211 -15.61 -1.38 2.90
N ASN A 212 -14.40 -1.29 2.36
CA ASN A 212 -13.68 -2.48 1.88
C ASN A 212 -12.34 -2.75 2.58
N THR A 213 -11.89 -1.89 3.50
CA THR A 213 -10.51 -1.97 4.04
C THR A 213 -10.42 -2.08 5.56
N ASP A 214 -9.21 -2.37 6.04
CA ASP A 214 -8.83 -2.44 7.45
C ASP A 214 -8.69 -1.08 8.17
N ILE A 215 -8.92 0.03 7.46
CA ILE A 215 -8.78 1.37 8.01
C ILE A 215 -10.06 2.19 7.83
N LYS A 216 -10.22 3.19 8.71
CA LYS A 216 -11.13 4.31 8.50
C LYS A 216 -10.32 5.48 7.96
N PHE A 217 -10.79 6.00 6.84
CA PHE A 217 -10.22 7.15 6.16
C PHE A 217 -11.19 8.32 6.22
N ASP A 218 -10.66 9.48 6.59
CA ASP A 218 -11.34 10.76 6.44
C ASP A 218 -10.36 11.84 5.97
N TYR A 219 -10.86 13.00 5.61
CA TYR A 219 -10.05 14.14 5.24
C TYR A 219 -10.72 15.48 5.58
N LYS A 220 -9.90 16.50 5.78
CA LYS A 220 -10.33 17.89 5.92
C LYS A 220 -9.56 18.78 4.95
N LEU A 221 -10.28 19.65 4.26
CA LEU A 221 -9.68 20.64 3.36
C LEU A 221 -9.51 21.97 4.10
N HIS A 222 -8.32 22.55 3.97
CA HIS A 222 -7.96 23.81 4.61
C HIS A 222 -7.72 24.90 3.57
N LYS A 223 -8.31 26.07 3.80
CA LYS A 223 -8.16 27.24 2.93
C LYS A 223 -6.89 28.01 3.25
N LYS A 224 -6.25 28.55 2.21
CA LYS A 224 -5.26 29.63 2.29
C LYS A 224 -5.81 30.80 1.47
N GLY A 225 -6.28 31.83 2.17
CA GLY A 225 -7.11 32.87 1.57
C GLY A 225 -8.44 32.33 1.07
N ARG A 226 -8.80 32.59 -0.20
CA ARG A 226 -10.09 32.17 -0.79
C ARG A 226 -10.10 30.73 -1.29
N SER A 227 -8.93 30.11 -1.47
CA SER A 227 -8.79 28.80 -2.13
C SER A 227 -8.35 27.71 -1.17
N TYR A 228 -8.84 26.49 -1.37
CA TYR A 228 -8.30 25.31 -0.70
C TYR A 228 -6.91 25.01 -1.25
N LYS A 229 -5.93 24.89 -0.35
CA LYS A 229 -4.53 24.61 -0.73
C LYS A 229 -3.96 23.39 -0.02
N VAL A 230 -4.52 23.04 1.13
CA VAL A 230 -4.00 21.99 1.99
C VAL A 230 -5.11 20.98 2.26
N ILE A 231 -4.74 19.71 2.27
CA ILE A 231 -5.58 18.60 2.70
C ILE A 231 -4.89 17.88 3.86
N GLU A 232 -5.65 17.66 4.93
CA GLU A 232 -5.26 16.80 6.03
C GLU A 232 -6.05 15.50 5.91
N ILE A 233 -5.36 14.38 5.77
CA ILE A 233 -5.96 13.05 5.79
C ILE A 233 -5.89 12.48 7.21
N PHE A 234 -6.92 11.75 7.61
CA PHE A 234 -7.04 11.07 8.89
C PHE A 234 -7.18 9.56 8.65
N VAL A 235 -6.48 8.79 9.46
CA VAL A 235 -6.38 7.35 9.33
C VAL A 235 -6.50 6.72 10.70
N ASP A 236 -7.51 5.89 10.88
CA ASP A 236 -7.69 5.07 12.07
C ASP A 236 -7.84 3.60 11.67
N LEU A 237 -7.64 2.69 12.62
CA LEU A 237 -7.97 1.29 12.40
C LEU A 237 -9.50 1.11 12.41
N SER A 238 -10.01 0.37 11.42
CA SER A 238 -11.44 0.05 11.39
C SER A 238 -11.75 -1.01 12.43
N ALA A 239 -12.67 -0.72 13.35
CA ALA A 239 -13.23 -1.73 14.27
C ALA A 239 -14.06 -2.79 13.51
N ASN A 240 -14.60 -2.43 12.34
CA ASN A 240 -15.31 -3.32 11.44
C ASN A 240 -14.33 -3.90 10.43
N LEU A 241 -13.68 -5.00 10.78
CA LEU A 241 -13.21 -5.97 9.81
C LEU A 241 -14.08 -7.21 9.99
N GLN A 242 -14.69 -7.65 8.88
CA GLN A 242 -15.02 -9.05 8.68
C GLN A 242 -13.71 -9.84 8.74
N MET A 243 -13.25 -10.11 9.95
CA MET A 243 -12.19 -11.05 10.22
C MET A 243 -12.82 -12.43 9.99
N GLU A 244 -12.19 -13.28 9.17
CA GLU A 244 -12.42 -14.72 9.33
C GLU A 244 -11.90 -15.02 10.74
N ILE A 245 -12.84 -15.18 11.68
CA ILE A 245 -12.52 -15.53 13.07
C ILE A 245 -12.17 -17.01 13.02
N ASP A 246 -10.94 -17.36 13.38
CA ASP A 246 -10.62 -18.75 13.65
C ASP A 246 -11.27 -19.11 14.99
N PHE A 247 -12.40 -19.80 14.96
CA PHE A 247 -13.12 -20.21 16.16
C PHE A 247 -12.31 -21.15 17.08
N LYS A 248 -11.12 -21.62 16.65
CA LYS A 248 -10.23 -22.47 17.45
C LYS A 248 -9.30 -21.68 18.39
N LYS A 249 -9.16 -20.36 18.23
CA LYS A 249 -8.31 -19.52 19.10
C LYS A 249 -9.14 -18.47 19.84
N PRO A 250 -8.74 -18.01 21.04
CA PRO A 250 -9.41 -16.90 21.72
C PRO A 250 -9.51 -15.66 20.82
N ILE A 251 -10.71 -15.07 20.72
CA ILE A 251 -10.99 -13.93 19.83
C ILE A 251 -10.14 -12.69 20.19
N ALA A 252 -9.84 -12.51 21.49
CA ALA A 252 -9.04 -11.38 21.98
C ALA A 252 -7.58 -11.45 21.48
N GLU A 253 -6.94 -12.61 21.58
CA GLU A 253 -5.56 -12.83 21.12
C GLU A 253 -5.43 -12.65 19.61
N GLN A 254 -6.43 -13.11 18.84
CA GLN A 254 -6.46 -12.91 17.39
C GLN A 254 -6.57 -11.43 17.00
N LYS A 255 -7.36 -10.65 17.75
CA LYS A 255 -7.49 -9.20 17.51
C LYS A 255 -6.19 -8.46 17.82
N ASP A 256 -5.52 -8.83 18.91
CA ASP A 256 -4.28 -8.18 19.35
C ASP A 256 -3.14 -8.48 18.38
N ILE A 257 -2.98 -9.74 17.95
CA ILE A 257 -1.98 -10.13 16.93
C ILE A 257 -2.22 -9.36 15.63
N LYS A 258 -3.46 -9.33 15.12
CA LYS A 258 -3.80 -8.60 13.89
C LYS A 258 -3.57 -7.09 14.03
N TYR A 259 -3.89 -6.52 15.18
CA TYR A 259 -3.60 -5.12 15.49
C TYR A 259 -2.10 -4.83 15.41
N ILE A 260 -1.26 -5.65 16.04
CA ILE A 260 0.20 -5.49 16.04
C ILE A 260 0.76 -5.65 14.61
N MET A 261 0.31 -6.66 13.86
CA MET A 261 0.70 -6.86 12.45
C MET A 261 0.34 -5.67 11.56
N SER A 262 -0.69 -4.89 11.92
CA SER A 262 -1.08 -3.69 11.17
C SER A 262 0.02 -2.63 11.11
N TYR A 263 0.98 -2.66 12.05
CA TYR A 263 2.15 -1.80 12.11
C TYR A 263 3.40 -2.39 11.40
N GLY A 264 3.22 -3.45 10.59
CA GLY A 264 4.27 -4.04 9.77
C GLY A 264 5.14 -5.07 10.49
N LEU A 265 4.69 -5.59 11.63
CA LEU A 265 5.33 -6.71 12.32
C LEU A 265 4.95 -8.04 11.65
N THR A 266 5.86 -9.00 11.67
CA THR A 266 5.56 -10.36 11.17
C THR A 266 4.61 -11.07 12.12
N GLU A 267 3.94 -12.12 11.66
CA GLU A 267 3.08 -12.93 12.52
C GLU A 267 3.85 -13.48 13.73
N LYS A 268 5.07 -14.01 13.53
CA LYS A 268 5.95 -14.45 14.64
C LYS A 268 6.18 -13.33 15.67
N GLN A 269 6.52 -12.12 15.21
CA GLN A 269 6.78 -10.99 16.10
C GLN A 269 5.52 -10.53 16.83
N ALA A 270 4.38 -10.47 16.14
CA ALA A 270 3.11 -10.07 16.70
C ALA A 270 2.62 -11.05 17.76
N THR A 271 2.73 -12.35 17.51
CA THR A 271 2.43 -13.41 18.48
C THR A 271 3.32 -13.29 19.72
N GLN A 272 4.65 -13.14 19.54
CA GLN A 272 5.58 -12.95 20.66
C GLN A 272 5.22 -11.74 21.53
N ILE A 273 4.81 -10.62 20.94
CA ILE A 273 4.37 -9.44 21.69
C ILE A 273 3.04 -9.69 22.40
N ALA A 274 2.05 -10.23 21.71
CA ALA A 274 0.71 -10.46 22.26
C ALA A 274 0.72 -11.47 23.43
N GLU A 275 1.59 -12.47 23.39
CA GLU A 275 1.73 -13.47 24.46
C GLU A 275 2.46 -12.93 25.70
N LYS A 276 3.43 -12.02 25.51
CA LYS A 276 4.34 -11.56 26.57
C LYS A 276 4.00 -10.18 27.14
N GLU A 277 3.11 -9.42 26.52
CA GLU A 277 2.74 -8.07 26.95
C GLU A 277 1.25 -7.78 26.74
N LYS A 278 0.68 -6.93 27.60
CA LYS A 278 -0.72 -6.50 27.44
C LYS A 278 -0.82 -5.55 26.26
N ILE A 279 -1.89 -5.68 25.46
CA ILE A 279 -2.14 -4.80 24.31
C ILE A 279 -2.19 -3.30 24.65
N LYS A 280 -2.56 -2.95 25.90
CA LYS A 280 -2.54 -1.56 26.39
C LYS A 280 -1.13 -0.96 26.34
N ASP A 281 -0.11 -1.75 26.67
CA ASP A 281 1.28 -1.27 26.70
C ASP A 281 1.82 -1.08 25.27
N PHE A 282 1.44 -1.97 24.34
CA PHE A 282 1.71 -1.77 22.91
C PHE A 282 1.05 -0.48 22.40
N LYS A 283 -0.21 -0.19 22.78
CA LYS A 283 -0.89 1.06 22.41
C LYS A 283 -0.16 2.30 22.94
N VAL A 284 0.32 2.27 24.18
CA VAL A 284 1.14 3.36 24.75
C VAL A 284 2.44 3.55 23.96
N LEU A 285 3.09 2.46 23.53
CA LEU A 285 4.29 2.56 22.68
C LEU A 285 3.97 3.24 21.34
N ILE A 286 2.83 2.92 20.72
CA ILE A 286 2.38 3.57 19.48
C ILE A 286 2.14 5.05 19.71
N GLU A 287 1.50 5.45 20.82
CA GLU A 287 1.31 6.87 21.15
C GLU A 287 2.64 7.63 21.30
N GLN A 288 3.63 7.03 21.96
CA GLN A 288 4.98 7.61 22.08
C GLN A 288 5.68 7.72 20.72
N LEU A 289 5.61 6.68 19.89
CA LEU A 289 6.13 6.70 18.53
C LEU A 289 5.49 7.84 17.73
N ASN A 290 4.18 8.01 17.85
CA ASN A 290 3.45 9.06 17.14
C ASN A 290 3.88 10.47 17.55
N GLN A 291 4.15 10.68 18.84
CA GLN A 291 4.69 11.95 19.33
C GLN A 291 6.07 12.25 18.74
N LYS A 292 6.98 11.27 18.75
CA LYS A 292 8.31 11.41 18.15
C LYS A 292 8.27 11.72 16.66
N VAL A 293 7.36 11.08 15.93
CA VAL A 293 7.19 11.36 14.49
C VAL A 293 6.63 12.78 14.27
N ARG A 294 5.67 13.22 15.08
CA ARG A 294 5.11 14.58 15.00
C ARG A 294 6.13 15.67 15.33
N GLN A 295 7.07 15.38 16.24
CA GLN A 295 8.16 16.28 16.62
C GLN A 295 9.33 16.25 15.61
N GLY A 296 9.30 15.35 14.63
CA GLY A 296 10.39 15.17 13.66
C GLY A 296 11.60 14.42 14.20
N GLU A 297 11.54 13.90 15.44
CA GLU A 297 12.60 13.09 16.06
C GLU A 297 12.73 11.70 15.42
N LEU A 298 11.64 11.21 14.81
CA LEU A 298 11.60 9.93 14.11
C LEU A 298 10.93 10.11 12.74
N LYS A 299 11.53 9.58 11.69
CA LYS A 299 10.87 9.52 10.38
C LYS A 299 9.80 8.43 10.37
N VAL A 300 8.66 8.70 9.74
CA VAL A 300 7.51 7.75 9.71
C VAL A 300 7.88 6.40 9.13
N ASP A 301 8.78 6.37 8.16
CA ASP A 301 9.23 5.14 7.52
C ASP A 301 10.03 4.23 8.46
N ASN A 302 10.69 4.82 9.47
CA ASN A 302 11.39 4.10 10.52
C ASN A 302 10.48 3.64 11.68
N SER A 303 9.15 3.80 11.57
CA SER A 303 8.19 3.42 12.62
C SER A 303 8.33 1.96 13.05
N ARG A 304 8.41 1.03 12.09
CA ARG A 304 8.58 -0.40 12.39
C ARG A 304 9.93 -0.68 13.07
N GLY A 305 11.01 -0.11 12.53
CA GLY A 305 12.35 -0.30 13.08
C GLY A 305 12.43 0.11 14.54
N TYR A 306 11.77 1.22 14.89
CA TYR A 306 11.60 1.66 16.27
C TYR A 306 10.85 0.63 17.13
N ILE A 307 9.68 0.15 16.69
CA ILE A 307 8.89 -0.84 17.44
C ILE A 307 9.70 -2.12 17.69
N VAL A 308 10.30 -2.69 16.64
CA VAL A 308 11.13 -3.90 16.74
C VAL A 308 12.32 -3.67 17.68
N GLY A 309 12.99 -2.52 17.58
CA GLY A 309 14.13 -2.18 18.44
C GLY A 309 13.76 -2.08 19.92
N VAL A 310 12.60 -1.51 20.25
CA VAL A 310 12.10 -1.45 21.64
C VAL A 310 11.83 -2.84 22.18
N TYR A 311 11.16 -3.71 21.41
CA TYR A 311 10.82 -5.06 21.86
C TYR A 311 12.00 -6.03 21.89
N LYS A 312 13.02 -5.83 21.05
CA LYS A 312 14.30 -6.56 21.18
C LYS A 312 15.02 -6.20 22.48
N LYS A 313 15.07 -4.90 22.84
CA LYS A 313 15.65 -4.46 24.13
C LYS A 313 14.90 -5.02 25.33
N LYS A 314 13.59 -5.24 25.22
CA LYS A 314 12.76 -5.91 26.24
C LYS A 314 12.93 -7.45 26.27
N GLY A 315 13.67 -8.06 25.34
CA GLY A 315 13.81 -9.52 25.24
C GLY A 315 12.53 -10.25 24.79
N ILE A 316 11.56 -9.51 24.21
CA ILE A 316 10.27 -10.08 23.77
C ILE A 316 10.41 -10.66 22.36
N ILE A 317 11.02 -9.89 21.46
CA ILE A 317 11.35 -10.29 20.09
C ILE A 317 12.82 -10.72 20.03
N GLU A 318 13.08 -11.84 19.37
CA GLU A 318 14.42 -12.35 19.06
C GLU A 318 15.11 -11.56 17.93
#